data_AF-A0A1Y4WJ53-F1
#
_entry.id   AF-A0A1Y4WJ53-F1
#
_cell.length_a   1.000
_cell.length_b   1.000
_cell.length_c   1.000
_cell.angle_alpha   90.00
_cell.angle_beta   90.00
_cell.angle_gamma   90.00
#
_symmetry.space_group_name_H-M   'P 1'
#
loop_
_entity.id
_entity.type
_entity.pdbx_description
1 polymer ?
#
loop_
_entity_poly.entity_id
_entity_poly.type
_entity_poly.pdbx_seq_one_letter_code
_entity_poly.pdbx_strand_id
1 'polypeptide(L)'
;MLGISVAVTTGGFFLIGISENLPMLYFGSVWIGVGLSWFLPQTQLMIGGAVSREQSTYAYGVNGAISNAGQFLSALILGELAVGMGISDERGMILMASWGYVLLTIFCIGLTLLWNRRRR
;
A
#
# COMPACT_ATOMS: atom_id res chain seq x y z
N MET A 1 4.60 -6.19 -11.78
CA MET A 1 4.52 -4.73 -11.64
C MET A 1 4.02 -4.28 -10.26
N LEU A 2 3.14 -5.05 -9.60
CA LEU A 2 2.66 -4.76 -8.24
C LEU A 2 3.78 -4.46 -7.22
N GLY A 3 4.82 -5.29 -7.16
CA GLY A 3 5.95 -5.03 -6.24
C GLY A 3 6.64 -3.68 -6.47
N ILE A 4 6.71 -3.22 -7.73
CA ILE A 4 7.26 -1.90 -8.07
C ILE A 4 6.30 -0.79 -7.62
N SER A 5 5.00 -0.94 -7.88
CA SER A 5 4.00 0.04 -7.44
C SER A 5 4.01 0.24 -5.91
N VAL A 6 4.08 -0.86 -5.15
CA VAL A 6 4.13 -0.81 -3.68
C VAL A 6 5.47 -0.25 -3.18
N ALA A 7 6.58 -0.56 -3.86
CA ALA A 7 7.90 0.03 -3.55
C ALA A 7 7.91 1.55 -3.76
N VAL A 8 7.31 2.03 -4.87
CA VAL A 8 7.18 3.47 -5.16
C VAL A 8 6.32 4.14 -4.09
N THR A 9 5.19 3.55 -3.72
CA THR A 9 4.35 4.05 -2.61
C THR A 9 5.11 4.11 -1.29
N THR A 10 5.90 3.08 -0.97
CA THR A 10 6.76 3.03 0.22
C THR A 10 7.76 4.18 0.23
N GLY A 11 8.43 4.43 -0.90
CA GLY A 11 9.36 5.55 -1.03
C GLY A 11 8.70 6.89 -0.76
N GLY A 12 7.46 7.08 -1.22
CA GLY A 12 6.69 8.29 -0.95
C GLY A 12 6.38 8.50 0.54
N PHE A 13 5.93 7.45 1.25
CA PHE A 13 5.73 7.51 2.71
C PHE A 13 7.01 7.82 3.47
N PHE A 14 8.14 7.22 3.05
CA PHE A 14 9.44 7.48 3.67
C PHE A 14 9.88 8.93 3.47
N LEU A 15 9.74 9.48 2.25
CA LEU A 15 10.07 10.88 1.95
C LEU A 15 9.26 11.86 2.78
N ILE A 16 7.97 11.60 2.98
CA ILE A 16 7.12 12.40 3.87
C ILE A 16 7.62 12.29 5.32
N GLY A 17 7.87 11.06 5.78
CA GLY A 17 8.26 10.77 7.17
C GLY A 17 9.57 11.41 7.62
N ILE A 18 10.56 11.56 6.72
CA ILE A 18 11.86 12.20 7.04
C ILE A 18 11.89 13.71 6.73
N SER A 19 10.83 14.27 6.16
CA SER A 19 10.86 15.63 5.66
C SER A 19 10.59 16.69 6.72
N GLU A 20 11.32 17.79 6.64
CA GLU A 20 11.13 18.96 7.51
C GLU A 20 10.45 20.13 6.80
N ASN A 21 10.32 20.08 5.47
CA ASN A 21 9.91 21.20 4.63
C ASN A 21 8.69 20.85 3.75
N LEU A 22 7.76 21.80 3.60
CA LEU A 22 6.52 21.66 2.81
C LEU A 22 6.72 21.14 1.37
N PRO A 23 7.73 21.59 0.59
CA PRO A 23 7.93 21.08 -0.76
C PRO A 23 8.23 19.58 -0.81
N MET A 24 8.94 19.06 0.20
CA MET A 24 9.30 17.65 0.28
C MET A 24 8.08 16.80 0.67
N LEU A 25 7.20 17.31 1.54
CA LEU A 25 5.90 16.70 1.85
C LEU A 25 5.03 16.59 0.60
N TYR A 26 4.96 17.66 -0.20
CA TYR A 26 4.21 17.67 -1.46
C TYR A 26 4.80 16.65 -2.45
N PHE A 27 6.12 16.65 -2.63
CA PHE A 27 6.79 15.70 -3.51
C PHE A 27 6.54 14.24 -3.09
N GLY A 28 6.66 13.94 -1.79
CA GLY A 28 6.35 12.62 -1.24
C GLY A 28 4.90 12.21 -1.49
N SER A 29 3.94 13.14 -1.34
CA SER A 29 2.51 12.90 -1.60
C SER A 29 2.23 12.59 -3.07
N VAL A 30 2.85 13.34 -3.98
CA VAL A 30 2.80 13.06 -5.43
C VAL A 30 3.37 11.68 -5.74
N TRP A 31 4.49 11.33 -5.09
CA TRP A 31 5.14 10.03 -5.25
C TRP A 31 4.26 8.86 -4.81
N ILE A 32 3.54 9.00 -3.69
CA ILE A 32 2.50 8.06 -3.25
C ILE A 32 1.42 7.93 -4.31
N GLY A 33 0.94 9.06 -4.85
CA GLY A 33 -0.08 9.09 -5.90
C GLY A 33 0.35 8.32 -7.15
N VAL A 34 1.60 8.47 -7.59
CA VAL A 34 2.17 7.71 -8.72
C VAL A 34 2.17 6.21 -8.42
N GLY A 35 2.63 5.79 -7.23
CA GLY A 35 2.61 4.38 -6.82
C GLY A 35 1.20 3.78 -6.83
N LEU A 36 0.23 4.49 -6.25
CA LEU A 36 -1.17 4.06 -6.23
C LEU A 36 -1.81 4.02 -7.62
N SER A 37 -1.45 4.97 -8.51
CA SER A 37 -1.97 5.00 -9.89
C SER A 37 -1.56 3.77 -10.71
N TRP A 38 -0.41 3.17 -10.40
CA TRP A 38 -0.03 1.89 -11.00
C TRP A 38 -0.66 0.70 -10.30
N PHE A 39 -0.82 0.75 -8.98
CA PHE A 39 -1.38 -0.35 -8.20
C PHE A 39 -2.87 -0.59 -8.53
N LEU A 40 -3.70 0.45 -8.45
CA LEU A 40 -5.15 0.34 -8.58
C LEU A 40 -5.62 -0.36 -9.87
N PRO A 41 -5.23 0.06 -11.08
CA PRO A 41 -5.68 -0.61 -12.31
C PRO A 41 -5.15 -2.04 -12.42
N GLN A 42 -3.96 -2.34 -11.89
CA GLN A 42 -3.41 -3.70 -11.93
C GLN A 42 -4.23 -4.65 -11.06
N THR A 43 -4.66 -4.21 -9.88
CA THR A 43 -5.52 -5.01 -8.99
C THR A 43 -6.87 -5.31 -9.66
N GLN A 44 -7.44 -4.32 -10.35
CA GLN A 44 -8.70 -4.47 -11.10
C GLN A 44 -8.57 -5.45 -12.29
N LEU A 45 -7.46 -5.38 -13.02
CA LEU A 45 -7.16 -6.31 -14.12
C LEU A 45 -6.93 -7.74 -13.61
N MET A 46 -6.26 -7.90 -12.47
CA MET A 46 -6.07 -9.21 -11.84
C MET A 46 -7.39 -9.86 -11.45
N ILE A 47 -8.30 -9.09 -10.84
CA ILE A 47 -9.64 -9.58 -10.49
C ILE A 47 -10.38 -9.99 -11.76
N GLY A 48 -10.38 -9.14 -12.79
CA GLY A 48 -11.04 -9.44 -14.07
C GLY A 48 -10.49 -10.67 -14.80
N GLY A 49 -9.22 -11.03 -14.57
CA GLY A 49 -8.62 -12.26 -15.09
C GLY A 49 -8.80 -13.50 -14.20
N ALA A 50 -9.18 -13.33 -12.93
CA ALA A 50 -9.30 -14.40 -11.95
C ALA A 50 -10.73 -14.93 -11.78
N VAL A 51 -11.75 -14.14 -12.10
CA VAL A 51 -13.17 -14.52 -11.96
C VAL A 51 -13.92 -14.46 -13.29
N SER A 52 -15.02 -15.19 -13.39
CA SER A 52 -15.89 -15.14 -14.58
C SER A 52 -16.57 -13.76 -14.71
N ARG A 53 -16.97 -13.38 -15.93
CA ARG A 53 -17.62 -12.07 -16.18
C ARG A 53 -18.85 -11.84 -15.31
N GLU A 54 -19.65 -12.87 -15.07
CA GLU A 54 -20.86 -12.83 -14.24
C GLU A 54 -20.55 -12.52 -12.77
N GLN A 55 -19.37 -12.92 -12.28
CA GLN A 55 -18.92 -12.70 -10.90
C GLN A 55 -18.04 -11.45 -10.75
N SER A 56 -17.60 -10.84 -11.86
CA SER A 56 -16.67 -9.71 -11.85
C SER A 56 -17.18 -8.51 -11.04
N THR A 57 -18.44 -8.11 -11.22
CA THR A 57 -19.06 -7.02 -10.46
C THR A 57 -19.05 -7.27 -8.95
N TYR A 58 -19.39 -8.50 -8.54
CA TYR A 58 -19.34 -8.88 -7.13
C TYR A 58 -17.90 -8.85 -6.59
N ALA A 59 -16.93 -9.40 -7.36
CA ALA A 59 -15.53 -9.40 -6.96
C ALA A 59 -14.94 -7.99 -6.84
N TYR A 60 -15.32 -7.07 -7.73
CA TYR A 60 -14.95 -5.65 -7.61
C TYR A 60 -15.57 -5.00 -6.37
N GLY A 61 -16.83 -5.29 -6.06
CA GLY A 61 -17.51 -4.84 -4.85
C GLY A 61 -16.81 -5.33 -3.58
N VAL A 62 -16.46 -6.62 -3.52
CA VAL A 62 -15.71 -7.22 -2.41
C VAL A 62 -14.34 -6.56 -2.26
N ASN A 63 -13.60 -6.36 -3.36
CA ASN A 63 -12.31 -5.67 -3.32
C ASN A 63 -12.42 -4.24 -2.78
N GLY A 64 -13.46 -3.51 -3.18
CA GLY A 64 -13.75 -2.17 -2.65
C GLY A 64 -14.05 -2.19 -1.14
N ALA A 65 -14.91 -3.12 -0.70
CA ALA A 65 -15.25 -3.27 0.72
C ALA A 65 -14.03 -3.62 1.57
N ILE A 66 -13.20 -4.56 1.12
CA ILE A 66 -11.95 -4.95 1.81
C ILE A 66 -10.97 -3.78 1.84
N SER A 67 -10.84 -3.01 0.75
CA SER A 67 -9.94 -1.85 0.71
C SER A 67 -10.34 -0.79 1.74
N ASN A 68 -11.65 -0.49 1.84
CA ASN A 68 -12.16 0.47 2.81
C ASN A 68 -12.00 -0.05 4.25
N ALA A 69 -12.30 -1.32 4.49
CA ALA A 69 -12.08 -1.95 5.79
C ALA A 69 -10.60 -1.90 6.20
N GLY A 70 -9.69 -2.16 5.25
CA GLY A 70 -8.25 -2.06 5.45
C GLY A 70 -7.79 -0.64 5.80
N GLN A 71 -8.29 0.38 5.10
CA GLN A 71 -7.98 1.79 5.42
C GLN A 71 -8.46 2.17 6.83
N PHE A 72 -9.68 1.76 7.18
CA PHE A 72 -10.23 2.00 8.52
C PHE A 72 -9.42 1.29 9.62
N LEU A 73 -9.19 -0.01 9.47
CA LEU A 73 -8.41 -0.81 10.42
C LEU A 73 -6.97 -0.32 10.52
N SER A 74 -6.37 0.12 9.42
CA SER A 74 -5.01 0.66 9.42
C SER A 74 -4.89 1.89 10.31
N ALA A 75 -5.88 2.80 10.29
CA ALA A 75 -5.87 3.98 11.15
C ALA A 75 -5.96 3.60 12.63
N LEU A 76 -6.83 2.64 12.98
CA LEU A 76 -6.97 2.15 14.36
C LEU A 76 -5.69 1.47 14.85
N ILE A 77 -5.14 0.54 14.06
CA ILE A 77 -3.93 -0.22 14.43
C ILE A 77 -2.73 0.73 14.54
N LEU A 78 -2.54 1.66 13.60
CA LEU A 78 -1.46 2.65 13.68
C LEU A 78 -1.62 3.58 14.89
N GLY A 79 -2.85 3.98 15.22
CA GLY A 79 -3.13 4.78 16.41
C GLY A 79 -2.74 4.07 17.70
N GLU A 80 -3.19 2.82 17.88
CA GLU A 80 -2.84 2.01 19.06
C GLU A 80 -1.35 1.72 19.16
N LEU A 81 -0.68 1.39 18.04
CA LEU A 81 0.76 1.20 18.00
C LEU A 81 1.53 2.48 18.33
N ALA A 82 1.08 3.63 17.82
CA ALA A 82 1.70 4.92 18.13
C ALA A 82 1.61 5.22 19.64
N VAL A 83 0.44 4.99 20.26
CA VAL A 83 0.26 5.13 21.72
C VAL A 83 1.18 4.18 22.49
N GLY A 84 1.23 2.91 22.11
CA GLY A 84 2.08 1.90 22.77
C GLY A 84 3.58 2.17 22.65
N MET A 85 4.00 2.83 21.57
CA MET A 85 5.40 3.21 21.31
C MET A 85 5.75 4.62 21.80
N GLY A 86 4.82 5.34 22.42
CA GLY A 86 5.02 6.72 22.89
C GLY A 86 5.22 7.73 21.76
N ILE A 87 4.75 7.44 20.55
CA ILE A 87 4.83 8.33 19.39
C ILE A 87 3.61 9.26 19.41
N SER A 88 3.86 10.54 19.67
CA SER A 88 2.83 11.58 19.66
C SER A 88 2.87 12.49 18.43
N ASP A 89 3.93 12.38 17.61
CA ASP A 89 4.12 13.24 16.44
C ASP A 89 3.60 12.57 15.16
N GLU A 90 2.91 13.35 14.32
CA GLU A 90 2.32 12.92 13.05
C GLU A 90 3.38 12.31 12.12
N ARG A 91 4.60 12.86 12.14
CA ARG A 91 5.73 12.34 11.36
C ARG A 91 6.15 10.94 11.79
N GLY A 92 6.17 10.69 13.09
CA GLY A 92 6.48 9.38 13.65
C GLY A 92 5.43 8.34 13.25
N MET A 93 4.14 8.74 13.19
CA MET A 93 3.07 7.88 12.69
C MET A 93 3.24 7.56 11.19
N ILE A 94 3.64 8.53 10.37
CA ILE A 94 3.89 8.33 8.94
C ILE A 94 5.11 7.43 8.70
N LEU A 95 6.18 7.58 9.49
CA LEU A 95 7.33 6.67 9.44
C LEU A 95 6.94 5.25 9.84
N MET A 96 6.10 5.08 10.88
CA MET A 96 5.58 3.76 11.25
C MET A 96 4.75 3.14 10.11
N ALA A 97 3.88 3.93 9.47
CA ALA A 97 3.13 3.49 8.30
C ALA A 97 4.04 3.07 7.14
N SER A 98 5.16 3.78 6.93
CA SER A 98 6.14 3.42 5.90
C SER A 98 6.72 2.02 6.12
N TRP A 99 6.96 1.59 7.37
CA TRP A 99 7.42 0.23 7.68
C TRP A 99 6.38 -0.83 7.35
N GLY A 100 5.09 -0.55 7.55
CA GLY A 100 4.00 -1.42 7.08
C GLY A 100 4.05 -1.61 5.56
N TYR A 101 4.31 -0.54 4.80
CA TYR A 101 4.47 -0.58 3.35
C TYR A 101 5.77 -1.27 2.89
N VAL A 102 6.86 -1.19 3.67
CA VAL A 102 8.08 -1.98 3.44
C VAL A 102 7.77 -3.47 3.53
N LEU A 103 7.07 -3.91 4.59
CA LEU A 103 6.67 -5.32 4.75
C LEU A 103 5.77 -5.78 3.59
N LEU A 104 4.82 -4.95 3.18
CA LEU A 104 3.96 -5.23 2.05
C LEU A 104 4.76 -5.35 0.73
N THR A 105 5.75 -4.47 0.53
CA THR A 105 6.63 -4.52 -0.64
C THR A 105 7.40 -5.84 -0.70
N ILE A 106 8.02 -6.25 0.42
CA ILE A 106 8.75 -7.50 0.53
C ILE A 106 7.81 -8.69 0.24
N PHE A 107 6.61 -8.67 0.81
CA PHE A 107 5.61 -9.71 0.59
C PHE A 107 5.20 -9.82 -0.88
N CYS A 108 4.89 -8.70 -1.56
CA CYS A 108 4.51 -8.69 -2.97
C CYS A 108 5.65 -9.16 -3.90
N ILE A 109 6.89 -8.76 -3.61
CA ILE A 109 8.07 -9.22 -4.36
C ILE A 109 8.28 -10.72 -4.12
N GLY A 110 8.20 -11.17 -2.86
CA GLY A 110 8.35 -12.58 -2.48
C GLY A 110 7.32 -13.49 -3.17
N LEU A 111 6.04 -13.09 -3.19
CA LEU A 111 4.98 -13.79 -3.92
C LEU A 111 5.31 -13.95 -5.41
N THR A 112 5.79 -12.87 -6.05
CA THR A 112 6.15 -12.88 -7.47
C THR A 112 7.32 -13.85 -7.74
N LEU A 113 8.33 -13.84 -6.87
CA LEU A 113 9.49 -14.75 -6.97
C LEU A 113 9.10 -16.22 -6.78
N LEU A 114 8.25 -16.52 -5.79
CA LEU A 114 7.74 -17.87 -5.53
C LEU A 114 6.87 -18.39 -6.67
N TRP A 115 6.03 -17.54 -7.25
CA TRP A 115 5.21 -17.88 -8.40
C TRP A 115 6.07 -18.24 -9.62
N ASN A 116 7.10 -17.46 -9.90
CA ASN A 116 8.02 -17.70 -11.01
C ASN A 116 8.83 -19.00 -10.85
N ARG A 117 9.14 -19.40 -9.60
CA ARG A 117 9.79 -20.69 -9.32
C ARG A 117 8.89 -21.89 -9.58
N ARG A 118 7.57 -21.77 -9.43
CA ARG A 118 6.63 -22.88 -9.71
C ARG A 118 6.32 -23.07 -11.21
N ARG A 119 6.67 -22.10 -12.05
CA ARG A 119 6.49 -22.16 -13.52
C ARG A 119 7.73 -22.62 -14.28
N ARG A 120 8.87 -22.76 -13.61
CA ARG A 120 10.09 -23.39 -14.14
C ARG A 120 10.15 -24.82 -13.64
#